data_AF-A0A0C9NUQ0-F1
#
_entry.id   AF-A0A0C9NUQ0-F1
#
_cell.length_a   1.000
_cell.length_b   1.000
_cell.length_c   1.000
_cell.angle_alpha   90.00
_cell.angle_beta   90.00
_cell.angle_gamma   90.00
#
_symmetry.space_group_name_H-M   'P 1'
#
loop_
_entity.id
_entity.type
_entity.pdbx_description
1 polymer ?
#
loop_
_entity_poly.entity_id
_entity_poly.type
_entity_poly.pdbx_seq_one_letter_code
_entity_poly.pdbx_strand_id
1 'polypeptide(L)'
;MDVAVKVNEDDKLAELIAVHLADNLKPVVQAMVNKAVEDALPGHGMNKGELSAKLKLSLGTDAFERIAYQSGMPRYESGNDGHKKSDKSRDRWYSKAVDKFMETYTED
;
A
#
# COMPACT_ATOMS: atom_id res chain seq x y z
N MET A 1 -38.21 -21.32 46.23
CA MET A 1 -36.73 -21.37 46.23
C MET A 1 -36.27 -20.37 45.21
N ASP A 2 -35.94 -19.15 45.63
CA ASP A 2 -35.30 -18.16 44.75
C ASP A 2 -33.80 -18.40 44.76
N VAL A 3 -33.27 -18.87 43.64
CA VAL A 3 -31.83 -19.00 43.44
C VAL A 3 -31.32 -17.63 43.01
N ALA A 4 -30.92 -16.82 43.99
CA ALA A 4 -30.13 -15.62 43.71
C ALA A 4 -28.82 -16.06 43.05
N VAL A 5 -28.75 -15.93 41.72
CA VAL A 5 -27.49 -16.03 40.98
C VAL A 5 -26.63 -14.89 41.48
N LYS A 6 -25.72 -15.18 42.42
CA LYS A 6 -24.63 -14.29 42.77
C LYS A 6 -23.80 -14.13 41.51
N VAL A 7 -24.07 -13.05 40.77
CA VAL A 7 -23.20 -12.65 39.67
C VAL A 7 -21.86 -12.33 40.31
N ASN A 8 -20.89 -13.21 40.09
CA ASN A 8 -19.57 -13.10 40.68
C ASN A 8 -18.95 -11.81 40.15
N GLU A 9 -18.63 -10.86 41.03
CA GLU A 9 -18.09 -9.55 40.63
C GLU A 9 -16.77 -9.70 39.86
N ASP A 10 -16.04 -10.79 40.14
CA ASP A 10 -14.84 -11.20 39.43
C ASP A 10 -15.09 -11.49 37.93
N ASP A 11 -16.23 -12.08 37.58
CA ASP A 11 -16.58 -12.38 36.18
C ASP A 11 -16.87 -11.09 35.39
N LYS A 12 -17.53 -10.12 36.03
CA LYS A 12 -17.75 -8.79 35.46
C LYS A 12 -16.45 -8.01 35.30
N LEU A 13 -15.52 -8.16 36.25
CA LEU A 13 -14.21 -7.52 36.17
C LEU A 13 -13.38 -8.10 35.02
N ALA A 14 -13.40 -9.43 34.85
CA ALA A 14 -12.74 -10.12 33.76
C ALA A 14 -13.31 -9.71 32.40
N GLU A 15 -14.63 -9.57 32.29
CA GLU A 15 -15.30 -9.10 31.07
C GLU A 15 -14.92 -7.65 30.73
N LEU A 16 -14.90 -6.74 31.72
CA LEU A 16 -14.44 -5.36 31.54
C LEU A 16 -12.99 -5.26 31.10
N ILE A 17 -12.11 -6.09 31.68
CA ILE A 17 -10.69 -6.18 31.31
C ILE A 17 -10.56 -6.70 29.87
N ALA A 18 -11.33 -7.71 29.48
CA ALA A 18 -11.31 -8.27 28.13
C ALA A 18 -11.77 -7.26 27.08
N VAL A 19 -12.84 -6.51 27.35
CA VAL A 19 -13.34 -5.43 26.47
C VAL A 19 -12.29 -4.32 26.34
N HIS A 20 -11.71 -3.88 27.45
CA HIS A 20 -10.70 -2.84 27.44
C HIS A 20 -9.42 -3.26 26.69
N LEU A 21 -8.99 -4.53 26.84
CA LEU A 21 -7.88 -5.10 26.07
C LEU A 21 -8.21 -5.18 24.58
N ALA A 22 -9.41 -5.62 24.22
CA ALA A 22 -9.84 -5.73 22.82
C ALA A 22 -9.84 -4.35 22.13
N ASP A 23 -10.39 -3.32 22.80
CA ASP A 23 -10.45 -1.96 22.26
C ASP A 23 -9.05 -1.35 22.07
N ASN A 24 -8.13 -1.62 23.00
CA ASN A 24 -6.75 -1.13 22.91
C ASN A 24 -5.89 -1.91 21.89
N LEU A 25 -6.17 -3.21 21.68
CA LEU A 25 -5.45 -4.03 20.71
C LEU A 25 -5.93 -3.81 19.27
N LYS A 26 -7.20 -3.45 19.09
CA LYS A 26 -7.80 -3.19 17.77
C LYS A 26 -6.98 -2.22 16.89
N PRO A 27 -6.54 -1.04 17.34
CA PRO A 27 -5.74 -0.14 16.50
C PRO A 27 -4.35 -0.72 16.17
N VAL A 28 -3.75 -1.49 17.09
CA VAL A 28 -2.43 -2.12 16.88
C VAL A 28 -2.53 -3.21 15.82
N VAL A 29 -3.51 -4.11 15.96
CA VAL A 29 -3.77 -5.17 14.98
C VAL A 29 -4.13 -4.57 13.62
N GLN A 30 -4.94 -3.51 13.58
CA GLN A 30 -5.27 -2.81 12.34
C GLN A 30 -4.02 -2.24 11.66
N ALA A 31 -3.10 -1.62 12.41
CA ALA A 31 -1.86 -1.10 11.86
C ALA A 31 -0.94 -2.20 11.32
N MET A 32 -0.85 -3.34 12.03
CA MET A 32 -0.08 -4.50 11.58
C MET A 32 -0.67 -5.10 10.30
N VAL A 33 -1.99 -5.23 10.22
CA VAL A 33 -2.69 -5.71 9.02
C VAL A 33 -2.51 -4.74 7.87
N ASN A 34 -2.68 -3.43 8.08
CA ASN A 34 -2.46 -2.43 7.03
C ASN A 34 -1.03 -2.49 6.49
N LYS A 35 -0.02 -2.60 7.36
CA LYS A 35 1.37 -2.72 6.95
C LYS A 35 1.65 -4.02 6.19
N ALA A 36 1.11 -5.14 6.66
CA ALA A 36 1.24 -6.42 5.95
C ALA A 36 0.54 -6.40 4.59
N VAL A 37 -0.61 -5.73 4.49
CA VAL A 37 -1.34 -5.50 3.23
C VAL A 37 -0.55 -4.58 2.31
N GLU A 38 0.05 -3.51 2.80
CA GLU A 38 0.93 -2.62 2.02
C GLU A 38 2.20 -3.34 1.52
N ASP A 39 2.76 -4.22 2.34
CA ASP A 39 3.94 -5.02 1.98
C ASP A 39 3.61 -6.13 0.96
N ALA A 40 2.40 -6.71 1.04
CA ALA A 40 1.94 -7.82 0.20
C ALA A 40 1.26 -7.35 -1.10
N LEU A 41 0.57 -6.21 -1.08
CA LEU A 41 -0.01 -5.65 -2.29
C LEU A 41 1.14 -5.09 -3.15
N PRO A 42 1.18 -5.42 -4.46
CA PRO A 42 2.01 -4.69 -5.39
C PRO A 42 1.49 -3.24 -5.37
N GLY A 43 2.17 -2.37 -4.63
CA GLY A 43 1.71 -1.00 -4.39
C GLY A 43 1.29 -0.34 -5.70
N HIS A 44 0.22 0.49 -5.64
CA HIS A 44 -0.24 1.25 -6.80
C HIS A 44 0.96 1.78 -7.56
N GLY A 45 1.16 1.30 -8.79
CA GLY A 45 2.31 1.66 -9.57
C GLY A 45 2.35 3.18 -9.70
N MET A 46 3.56 3.71 -9.59
CA MET A 46 3.82 5.14 -9.63
C MET A 46 3.27 5.69 -10.95
N ASN A 47 2.56 6.82 -10.92
CA ASN A 47 2.25 7.58 -12.11
C ASN A 47 3.50 8.33 -12.62
N LYS A 48 3.38 8.97 -13.79
CA LYS A 48 4.48 9.76 -14.37
C LYS A 48 5.06 10.81 -13.41
N GLY A 49 4.20 11.53 -12.68
CA GLY A 49 4.64 12.58 -11.74
C GLY A 49 5.41 12.03 -10.55
N GLU A 50 4.95 10.91 -9.99
CA GLU A 50 5.65 10.20 -8.92
C GLU A 50 7.01 9.66 -9.39
N LEU A 51 7.06 9.10 -10.61
CA LEU A 51 8.33 8.67 -11.20
C LEU A 51 9.28 9.86 -11.44
N SER A 52 8.78 10.97 -11.97
CA SER A 52 9.57 12.19 -12.22
C SER A 52 10.20 12.72 -10.94
N ALA A 53 9.42 12.80 -9.85
CA ALA A 53 9.93 13.20 -8.54
C ALA A 53 11.01 12.23 -8.03
N LYS A 54 10.80 10.92 -8.23
CA LYS A 54 11.76 9.88 -7.82
C LYS A 54 13.07 9.94 -8.58
N LEU A 55 13.00 10.13 -9.91
CA LEU A 55 14.17 10.28 -10.77
C LEU A 55 14.83 11.66 -10.64
N LYS A 56 14.19 12.62 -9.95
CA LYS A 56 14.60 14.03 -9.87
C LYS A 56 14.75 14.67 -11.26
N LEU A 57 13.87 14.29 -12.19
CA LEU A 57 13.83 14.79 -13.56
C LEU A 57 12.50 15.49 -13.81
N SER A 58 12.53 16.62 -14.52
CA SER A 58 11.31 17.32 -14.90
C SER A 58 10.48 16.50 -15.90
N LEU A 59 9.17 16.44 -15.67
CA LEU A 59 8.21 15.82 -16.58
C LEU A 59 8.33 16.41 -17.99
N GLY A 60 8.25 15.53 -19.00
CA GLY A 60 8.24 15.92 -20.41
C GLY A 60 9.60 16.35 -20.97
N THR A 61 10.69 16.21 -20.20
CA THR A 61 12.05 16.36 -20.73
C THR A 61 12.48 15.10 -21.47
N ASP A 62 13.34 15.26 -22.49
CA ASP A 62 13.89 14.12 -23.23
C ASP A 62 14.62 13.13 -22.32
N ALA A 63 15.30 13.63 -21.28
CA ALA A 63 15.95 12.79 -20.28
C ALA A 63 14.95 11.94 -19.48
N PHE A 64 13.84 12.55 -19.03
CA PHE A 64 12.77 11.82 -18.36
C PHE A 64 12.14 10.78 -19.28
N GLU A 65 11.74 11.16 -20.50
CA GLU A 65 11.06 10.24 -21.42
C GLU A 65 11.97 9.07 -21.81
N ARG A 66 13.27 9.34 -22.05
CA ARG A 66 14.25 8.29 -22.37
C ARG A 66 14.38 7.26 -21.25
N ILE A 67 14.53 7.71 -20.00
CA ILE A 67 14.68 6.80 -18.84
C ILE A 67 13.35 6.11 -18.50
N ALA A 68 12.25 6.86 -18.46
CA ALA A 68 10.93 6.34 -18.11
C ALA A 68 10.43 5.25 -19.07
N TYR A 69 10.85 5.30 -20.34
CA TYR A 69 10.46 4.37 -21.38
C TYR A 69 11.61 3.48 -21.88
N GLN A 70 12.73 3.45 -21.15
CA GLN A 70 13.84 2.59 -21.48
C GLN A 70 13.46 1.11 -21.41
N SER A 71 14.05 0.31 -22.31
CA SER A 71 13.94 -1.15 -22.25
C SER A 71 14.46 -1.66 -20.91
N GLY A 72 13.63 -2.41 -20.19
CA GLY A 72 13.95 -2.93 -18.85
C GLY A 72 13.43 -2.08 -17.68
N MET A 73 12.96 -0.86 -17.93
CA MET A 73 12.26 -0.07 -16.91
C MET A 73 10.97 -0.80 -16.48
N PRO A 74 10.78 -1.14 -15.19
CA PRO A 74 9.67 -1.97 -14.75
C PRO A 74 8.35 -1.19 -14.71
N ARG A 75 7.69 -1.18 -15.87
CA ARG A 75 6.43 -0.50 -16.19
C ARG A 75 5.34 -1.51 -16.53
N TYR A 76 4.10 -1.16 -16.22
CA TYR A 76 2.90 -1.87 -16.65
C TYR A 76 1.81 -0.87 -17.08
N GLU A 77 0.92 -1.30 -17.96
CA GLU A 77 -0.26 -0.50 -18.31
C GLU A 77 -1.36 -0.78 -17.29
N SER A 78 -1.79 0.26 -16.57
CA SER A 78 -2.97 0.22 -15.71
C SER A 78 -4.17 0.71 -16.52
N GLY A 79 -5.13 -0.18 -16.73
CA GLY A 79 -6.35 0.18 -17.46
C GLY A 79 -7.22 -1.02 -17.73
N ASN A 80 -7.94 -1.51 -16.72
CA ASN A 80 -9.30 -2.05 -16.86
C ASN A 80 -9.88 -2.39 -15.46
N ASP A 81 -9.83 -1.46 -14.51
CA ASP A 81 -10.25 -1.69 -13.12
C ASP A 81 -11.81 -1.70 -12.98
N GLY A 82 -12.52 -2.18 -14.00
CA GLY A 82 -13.98 -2.31 -14.02
C GLY A 82 -14.76 -1.01 -14.34
N HIS A 83 -14.09 0.14 -14.42
CA HIS A 83 -14.74 1.41 -14.74
C HIS A 83 -14.45 1.85 -16.18
N LYS A 84 -15.50 1.77 -17.03
CA LYS A 84 -15.69 2.35 -18.37
C LYS A 84 -14.47 2.33 -19.31
N LYS A 85 -14.67 1.74 -20.51
CA LYS A 85 -13.75 1.69 -21.68
C LYS A 85 -13.12 3.03 -22.13
N SER A 86 -13.43 4.15 -21.49
CA SER A 86 -12.88 5.49 -21.75
C SER A 86 -11.74 5.91 -20.82
N ASP A 87 -11.47 5.19 -19.72
CA ASP A 87 -10.27 5.45 -18.92
C ASP A 87 -9.07 4.92 -19.71
N LYS A 88 -8.45 5.83 -20.47
CA LYS A 88 -7.23 5.60 -21.25
C LYS A 88 -6.23 4.84 -20.38
N SER A 89 -5.64 3.77 -20.91
CA SER A 89 -4.57 3.06 -20.23
C SER A 89 -3.52 4.07 -19.75
N ARG A 90 -3.18 3.98 -18.47
CA ARG A 90 -2.18 4.84 -17.83
C ARG A 90 -0.95 3.98 -17.56
N ASP A 91 0.17 4.38 -18.11
CA ASP A 91 1.46 3.81 -17.74
C ASP A 91 1.71 3.98 -16.24
N ARG A 92 2.09 2.88 -15.59
CA ARG A 92 2.46 2.83 -14.18
C ARG A 92 3.79 2.13 -14.00
N TRP A 93 4.56 2.53 -12.99
CA TRP A 93 5.87 1.97 -12.71
C TRP A 93 5.92 1.30 -11.34
N TYR A 94 6.50 0.11 -11.26
CA TYR A 94 6.61 -0.63 -10.00
C TYR A 94 7.67 0.00 -9.10
N SER A 95 7.25 0.73 -8.06
CA SER A 95 8.16 1.55 -7.23
C SER A 95 9.43 0.82 -6.77
N LYS A 96 9.30 -0.36 -6.14
CA LYS A 96 10.44 -1.16 -5.64
C LYS A 96 11.33 -1.70 -6.76
N ALA A 97 10.76 -2.00 -7.93
CA ALA A 97 11.53 -2.50 -9.06
C ALA A 97 12.27 -1.37 -9.76
N VAL A 98 11.70 -0.15 -9.79
CA VAL A 98 12.39 1.05 -10.28
C VAL A 98 13.63 1.34 -9.45
N ASP A 99 13.58 1.18 -8.12
CA ASP A 99 14.76 1.34 -7.27
C ASP A 99 15.91 0.42 -7.72
N LYS A 100 15.61 -0.87 -7.90
CA LYS A 100 16.58 -1.86 -8.39
C LYS A 100 17.09 -1.57 -9.81
N PHE A 101 16.21 -1.10 -10.68
CA PHE A 101 16.59 -0.68 -12.03
C PHE A 101 17.61 0.46 -11.96
N MET A 102 17.33 1.48 -11.14
CA MET A 102 18.22 2.64 -10.99
C MET A 102 19.57 2.32 -10.32
N GLU A 103 19.66 1.26 -9.50
CA GLU A 103 20.94 0.78 -8.95
C GLU A 103 21.90 0.25 -10.02
N THR A 104 21.36 -0.27 -11.13
CA THR A 104 22.15 -0.89 -12.21
C THR A 104 22.13 -0.10 -13.51
N TYR A 105 21.35 0.98 -13.56
CA TYR A 105 21.22 1.83 -14.72
C TYR A 105 22.50 2.64 -14.95
N THR A 106 23.09 2.47 -16.12
CA THR A 106 24.14 3.32 -16.66
C THR A 106 23.62 4.01 -17.92
N GLU A 107 23.81 5.32 -18.00
CA GLU A 107 23.49 6.08 -19.21
C GLU A 107 24.58 5.77 -20.25
N ASP A 108 24.20 5.08 -21.33
CA ASP A 108 25.08 4.81 -22.49
C ASP A 108 25.37 6.09 -23.29
#